data_AF-A0A7J8DKZ0-F1
#
_entry.id   AF-A0A7J8DKZ0-F1
#
_cell.length_a   1.000
_cell.length_b   1.000
_cell.length_c   1.000
_cell.angle_alpha   90.00
_cell.angle_beta   90.00
_cell.angle_gamma   90.00
#
_symmetry.space_group_name_H-M   'P 1'
#
loop_
_entity.id
_entity.type
_entity.pdbx_description
1 polymer ?
#
loop_
_entity_poly.entity_id
_entity_poly.type
_entity_poly.pdbx_seq_one_letter_code
_entity_poly.pdbx_strand_id
1 'polypeptide(L)'
;MGKPSSMDTKYKDDLFRKYVQFHESKVDTTPSKQRPGGDEHLRVAASTLLSLHKVDPFYRFRLIQFYEVVESSLRALSSSSLRALHCAFSVLETVGINLFLYPWKKEFRSIKIAPALQ
;
A
#
# COMPACT_ATOMS: atom_id res chain seq x y z
N MET A 1 -5.10 14.73 29.34
CA MET A 1 -5.01 14.25 27.94
C MET A 1 -4.04 13.08 27.91
N GLY A 2 -4.48 11.90 27.46
CA GLY A 2 -3.59 10.73 27.31
C GLY A 2 -2.53 11.01 26.25
N LYS A 3 -1.31 10.48 26.43
CA LYS A 3 -0.26 10.56 25.40
C LYS A 3 -0.80 9.97 24.10
N PRO A 4 -0.59 10.60 22.93
CA PRO A 4 -1.00 10.02 21.68
C PRO A 4 -0.29 8.67 21.50
N SER A 5 -1.06 7.63 21.17
CA SER A 5 -0.50 6.29 20.98
C SER A 5 0.21 6.24 19.64
N SER A 6 1.53 6.00 19.69
CA SER A 6 2.31 5.63 18.52
C SER A 6 1.86 4.26 18.00
N MET A 7 2.06 4.02 16.70
CA MET A 7 1.78 2.73 16.08
C MET A 7 2.57 1.60 16.74
N ASP A 8 1.94 0.43 16.87
CA ASP A 8 2.61 -0.79 17.34
C ASP A 8 3.70 -1.19 16.32
N THR A 9 4.95 -0.94 16.68
CA THR A 9 6.10 -1.14 15.80
C THR A 9 6.35 -2.61 15.53
N LYS A 10 6.18 -3.47 16.54
CA LYS A 10 6.37 -4.92 16.37
C LYS A 10 5.36 -5.49 15.39
N TYR A 11 4.08 -5.16 15.57
CA TYR A 11 3.02 -5.60 14.67
C TYR A 11 3.23 -5.06 13.26
N LYS A 12 3.60 -3.77 13.14
CA LYS A 12 3.91 -3.15 11.86
C LYS A 12 5.05 -3.86 11.13
N ASP A 13 6.14 -4.16 11.83
CA ASP A 13 7.33 -4.79 11.25
C ASP A 13 7.05 -6.25 10.84
N ASP A 14 6.26 -6.98 11.65
CA ASP A 14 5.80 -8.33 11.32
C ASP A 14 4.91 -8.33 10.08
N LEU A 15 3.97 -7.38 9.99
CA LEU A 15 3.10 -7.23 8.82
C LEU A 15 3.91 -6.85 7.58
N PHE A 16 4.87 -5.94 7.71
CA PHE A 16 5.75 -5.56 6.61
C PHE A 16 6.57 -6.74 6.09
N ARG A 17 7.16 -7.56 6.98
CA ARG A 17 7.88 -8.79 6.58
C ARG A 17 6.98 -9.75 5.80
N LYS A 18 5.75 -9.98 6.28
CA LYS A 18 4.78 -10.85 5.60
C LYS A 18 4.35 -10.30 4.24
N TYR A 19 4.16 -8.99 4.13
CA TYR A 19 3.83 -8.32 2.88
C TYR A 19 4.95 -8.50 1.83
N VAL A 20 6.20 -8.27 2.22
CA VAL A 20 7.37 -8.45 1.33
C VAL A 20 7.48 -9.91 0.88
N GLN A 21 7.44 -10.86 1.83
CA GLN A 21 7.51 -12.30 1.54
C GLN A 21 6.40 -12.77 0.60
N PHE A 22 5.17 -12.25 0.80
CA PHE A 22 4.04 -12.56 -0.08
C PHE A 22 4.33 -12.16 -1.54
N HIS A 23 4.90 -10.97 -1.76
CA HIS A 23 5.23 -10.51 -3.10
C HIS A 23 6.44 -11.23 -3.71
N GLU A 24 7.48 -11.50 -2.93
CA GLU A 24 8.65 -12.26 -3.37
C GLU A 24 8.26 -13.70 -3.78
N SER A 25 7.39 -14.36 -3.02
CA SER A 25 6.95 -15.74 -3.31
C SER A 25 6.23 -15.90 -4.67
N LYS A 26 5.69 -14.81 -5.23
CA LYS A 26 5.06 -14.82 -6.56
C LYS A 26 6.07 -14.87 -7.69
N VAL A 27 7.31 -14.43 -7.45
CA VAL A 27 8.38 -14.46 -8.45
C VAL A 27 8.86 -15.89 -8.72
N ASP A 28 8.84 -16.74 -7.69
CA ASP A 28 9.41 -18.11 -7.72
C ASP A 28 8.42 -19.21 -8.14
N THR A 29 7.23 -18.86 -8.63
CA THR A 29 6.21 -19.87 -8.96
C THR A 29 6.49 -20.59 -10.28
N THR A 30 7.13 -21.75 -10.17
CA THR A 30 6.89 -22.88 -11.09
C THR A 30 5.39 -23.20 -11.11
N PRO A 31 4.80 -23.63 -12.24
CA PRO A 31 3.35 -23.64 -12.45
C PRO A 31 2.54 -24.63 -11.59
N SER A 32 3.16 -25.38 -10.66
CA SER A 32 2.53 -26.50 -9.98
C SER A 32 2.21 -26.29 -8.50
N LYS A 33 2.53 -25.15 -7.89
CA LYS A 33 2.16 -24.87 -6.50
C LYS A 33 1.04 -23.85 -6.46
N GLN A 34 -0.06 -24.24 -5.81
CA GLN A 34 -1.27 -23.44 -5.60
C GLN A 34 -0.89 -21.97 -5.39
N ARG A 35 -1.52 -21.08 -6.17
CA ARG A 35 -1.40 -19.63 -5.99
C ARG A 35 -1.54 -19.34 -4.49
N PRO A 36 -0.60 -18.61 -3.87
CA PRO A 36 -0.81 -18.12 -2.51
C PRO A 36 -2.19 -17.50 -2.46
N GLY A 37 -2.98 -17.83 -1.43
CA GLY A 37 -4.29 -17.22 -1.23
C GLY A 37 -4.19 -15.70 -1.36
N GLY A 38 -5.28 -15.04 -1.76
CA GLY A 38 -5.29 -13.58 -1.98
C GLY A 38 -4.69 -12.79 -0.80
N ASP A 39 -4.31 -11.56 -1.07
CA ASP A 39 -3.77 -10.61 -0.09
C ASP A 39 -4.78 -10.20 1.00
N GLU A 40 -5.98 -10.78 1.01
CA GLU A 40 -7.04 -10.51 1.96
C GLU A 40 -6.59 -10.63 3.42
N HIS A 41 -5.79 -11.64 3.74
CA HIS A 41 -5.22 -11.82 5.08
C HIS A 41 -4.29 -10.66 5.48
N LEU A 42 -3.54 -10.08 4.52
CA LEU A 42 -2.71 -8.89 4.75
C LEU A 42 -3.59 -7.65 4.97
N ARG A 43 -4.69 -7.50 4.22
CA ARG A 43 -5.64 -6.40 4.39
C ARG A 43 -6.34 -6.43 5.75
N VAL A 44 -6.73 -7.62 6.22
CA VAL A 44 -7.31 -7.80 7.56
C VAL A 44 -6.31 -7.41 8.64
N ALA A 45 -5.05 -7.83 8.51
CA ALA A 45 -3.98 -7.43 9.42
C ALA A 45 -3.70 -5.91 9.37
N ALA A 46 -3.68 -5.31 8.18
CA ALA A 46 -3.53 -3.87 8.01
C ALA A 46 -4.68 -3.08 8.66
N SER A 47 -5.92 -3.54 8.49
CA SER A 47 -7.11 -2.95 9.11
C SER A 47 -7.03 -3.01 10.64
N THR A 48 -6.50 -4.12 11.17
CA THR A 48 -6.23 -4.29 12.60
C THR A 48 -5.18 -3.31 13.07
N LEU A 49 -4.03 -3.21 12.38
CA LEU A 49 -2.94 -2.27 12.73
C LEU A 49 -3.42 -0.82 12.77
N LEU A 50 -4.23 -0.39 11.80
CA LEU A 50 -4.74 0.98 11.72
C LEU A 50 -5.74 1.32 12.85
N SER A 51 -6.36 0.30 13.45
CA SER A 51 -7.36 0.45 14.52
C SER A 51 -6.82 0.09 15.90
N LEU A 52 -5.65 -0.55 15.97
CA LEU A 52 -5.04 -1.04 17.20
C LEU A 52 -4.72 0.13 18.14
N HIS A 53 -5.05 -0.05 19.43
CA HIS A 53 -4.75 0.89 20.52
C HIS A 53 -5.14 2.35 20.25
N LYS A 54 -6.16 2.58 19.40
CA LYS A 54 -6.60 3.92 18.97
C LYS A 54 -5.43 4.79 18.49
N VAL A 55 -4.56 4.22 17.66
CA VAL A 55 -3.41 4.95 17.10
C VAL A 55 -3.87 6.30 16.55
N ASP A 56 -3.16 7.36 16.90
CA ASP A 56 -3.47 8.70 16.38
C ASP A 56 -3.36 8.65 14.84
N PRO A 57 -4.38 9.14 14.10
CA PRO A 57 -4.32 9.22 12.64
C PRO A 57 -3.03 9.85 12.11
N PHE A 58 -2.47 10.84 12.82
CA PHE A 58 -1.23 11.51 12.45
C PHE A 58 -0.02 10.56 12.39
N TYR A 59 0.00 9.51 13.23
CA TYR A 59 1.11 8.54 13.28
C TYR A 59 0.90 7.31 12.38
N ARG A 60 -0.20 7.24 11.62
CA ARG A 60 -0.50 6.09 10.75
C ARG A 60 0.46 5.98 9.56
N PHE A 61 0.85 7.11 9.00
CA PHE A 61 1.65 7.17 7.78
C PHE A 61 2.88 8.05 8.00
N ARG A 62 4.06 7.54 7.65
CA ARG A 62 5.35 8.25 7.82
C ARG A 62 5.95 8.76 6.53
N LEU A 63 5.69 8.07 5.41
CA LEU A 63 6.26 8.38 4.10
C LEU A 63 5.30 9.14 3.20
N ILE A 64 4.00 9.12 3.51
CA ILE A 64 2.93 9.70 2.70
C ILE A 64 2.07 10.56 3.62
N GLN A 65 1.80 11.79 3.22
CA GLN A 65 0.81 12.67 3.86
C GLN A 65 -0.61 12.21 3.47
N PHE A 66 -1.00 11.02 3.91
CA PHE A 66 -2.17 10.30 3.41
C PHE A 66 -3.45 11.14 3.45
N TYR A 67 -3.76 11.74 4.60
CA TYR A 67 -4.99 12.51 4.78
C TYR A 67 -5.01 13.80 3.94
N GLU A 68 -3.87 14.49 3.83
CA GLU A 68 -3.75 15.70 3.02
C GLU A 68 -3.95 15.40 1.53
N VAL A 69 -3.36 14.30 1.03
CA VAL A 69 -3.53 13.85 -0.37
C VAL A 69 -4.98 13.48 -0.64
N VAL A 70 -5.62 12.73 0.27
CA VAL A 70 -7.03 12.34 0.14
C VAL A 70 -7.93 13.57 0.11
N GLU A 71 -7.78 14.48 1.07
CA GLU A 71 -8.60 15.69 1.13
C GLU A 71 -8.38 16.61 -0.07
N SER A 72 -7.13 16.81 -0.49
CA SER A 72 -6.80 17.67 -1.63
C SER A 72 -7.39 17.10 -2.91
N SER A 73 -7.30 15.77 -3.09
CA SER A 73 -7.90 15.09 -4.24
C SER A 73 -9.42 15.24 -4.27
N LEU A 74 -10.10 15.00 -3.15
CA LEU A 74 -11.55 15.13 -3.05
C LEU A 74 -12.05 16.57 -3.22
N ARG A 75 -11.24 17.57 -2.83
CA ARG A 75 -11.57 19.00 -2.99
C ARG A 75 -11.31 19.51 -4.41
N ALA A 76 -10.21 19.09 -5.04
CA ALA A 76 -9.74 19.70 -6.28
C ALA A 76 -10.18 18.95 -7.56
N LEU A 77 -10.47 17.65 -7.47
CA LEU A 77 -10.80 16.82 -8.63
C LEU A 77 -12.24 16.34 -8.52
N SER A 78 -13.12 16.84 -9.42
CA SER A 78 -14.54 16.52 -9.42
C SER A 78 -14.84 15.03 -9.66
N SER A 79 -13.95 14.32 -10.36
CA SER A 79 -14.03 12.87 -10.59
C SER A 79 -13.44 12.03 -9.45
N SER A 80 -12.85 12.67 -8.43
CA SER A 80 -12.25 11.97 -7.31
C SER A 80 -13.32 11.42 -6.36
N SER A 81 -13.00 10.26 -5.79
CA SER A 81 -13.79 9.56 -4.78
C SER A 81 -12.86 8.65 -4.00
N LEU A 82 -13.31 8.15 -2.85
CA LEU A 82 -12.54 7.14 -2.10
C LEU A 82 -12.25 5.89 -2.96
N ARG A 83 -13.17 5.53 -3.85
CA ARG A 83 -12.97 4.44 -4.82
C ARG A 83 -11.87 4.78 -5.84
N ALA A 84 -11.90 5.98 -6.41
CA ALA A 84 -10.87 6.43 -7.35
C ALA A 84 -9.48 6.49 -6.68
N LEU A 85 -9.42 7.00 -5.45
CA LEU A 85 -8.20 7.03 -4.63
C LEU A 85 -7.69 5.62 -4.30
N HIS A 86 -8.58 4.69 -3.94
CA HIS A 86 -8.21 3.29 -3.73
C HIS A 86 -7.56 2.70 -4.99
N CYS A 87 -8.17 2.89 -6.17
CA CYS A 87 -7.58 2.46 -7.44
C CYS A 87 -6.22 3.12 -7.71
N ALA A 88 -6.10 4.43 -7.47
CA ALA A 88 -4.85 5.16 -7.67
C ALA A 88 -3.73 4.62 -6.76
N PHE A 89 -4.02 4.39 -5.48
CA PHE A 89 -3.05 3.79 -4.56
C PHE A 89 -2.71 2.35 -4.94
N SER A 90 -3.65 1.53 -5.41
CA SER A 90 -3.36 0.17 -5.90
C SER A 90 -2.43 0.17 -7.12
N VAL A 91 -2.56 1.15 -8.03
CA VAL A 91 -1.65 1.30 -9.17
C VAL A 91 -0.25 1.71 -8.69
N LEU A 92 -0.16 2.70 -7.80
CA LEU A 92 1.12 3.15 -7.23
C LEU A 92 1.82 2.06 -6.42
N GLU A 93 1.05 1.26 -5.67
CA GLU A 93 1.54 0.08 -4.97
C GLU A 93 2.15 -0.92 -5.96
N THR A 94 1.45 -1.22 -7.06
CA THR A 94 1.94 -2.12 -8.11
C THR A 94 3.24 -1.60 -8.74
N VAL A 95 3.34 -0.29 -8.97
CA VAL A 95 4.58 0.35 -9.44
C VAL A 95 5.72 0.12 -8.46
N GLY A 96 5.48 0.35 -7.16
CA GLY A 96 6.48 0.13 -6.11
C GLY A 96 6.93 -1.32 -6.02
N ILE A 97 5.99 -2.27 -6.05
CA ILE A 97 6.28 -3.71 -6.04
C ILE A 97 7.11 -4.10 -7.27
N ASN A 98 6.73 -3.65 -8.47
CA ASN A 98 7.46 -4.00 -9.70
C ASN A 98 8.89 -3.44 -9.68
N LEU A 99 9.08 -2.21 -9.20
CA LEU A 99 10.41 -1.62 -9.05
C LEU A 99 11.25 -2.38 -8.01
N PHE A 100 10.64 -2.79 -6.90
CA PHE A 100 11.29 -3.57 -5.85
C PHE A 100 11.70 -4.98 -6.32
N LEU A 101 10.80 -5.71 -6.98
CA LEU A 101 11.05 -7.09 -7.42
C LEU A 101 11.92 -7.18 -8.67
N TYR A 102 11.83 -6.19 -9.57
CA TYR A 102 12.50 -6.23 -10.87
C TYR A 102 13.30 -4.95 -11.17
N PRO A 103 14.22 -4.52 -10.29
CA PRO A 103 14.96 -3.26 -10.44
C PRO A 103 15.87 -3.22 -11.68
N TRP A 104 16.19 -4.38 -12.27
CA TRP A 104 17.00 -4.49 -13.48
C TRP A 104 16.21 -4.33 -14.79
N LYS A 105 14.87 -4.31 -14.75
CA LYS A 105 14.03 -4.19 -15.94
C LYS A 105 13.89 -2.72 -16.37
N LYS A 106 14.06 -2.43 -17.66
CA LYS A 106 14.08 -1.05 -18.17
C LYS A 106 12.72 -0.37 -18.03
N GLU A 107 11.65 -1.12 -18.24
CA GLU A 107 10.26 -0.68 -18.15
C GLU A 107 9.86 -0.19 -16.74
N PHE A 108 10.56 -0.62 -15.69
CA PHE A 108 10.30 -0.19 -14.31
C PHE A 108 11.27 0.88 -13.82
N ARG A 109 12.43 1.05 -14.47
CA ARG A 109 13.34 2.17 -14.23
C ARG A 109 12.86 3.50 -14.84
N SER A 110 12.01 3.44 -15.85
CA SER A 110 11.35 4.61 -16.44
C SER A 110 9.88 4.30 -16.66
N ILE A 111 9.06 4.74 -15.70
CA ILE A 111 7.64 4.44 -15.68
C ILE A 111 6.92 5.38 -16.65
N LYS A 112 6.22 4.81 -17.63
CA LYS A 112 5.32 5.57 -18.48
C LYS A 112 4.07 5.95 -17.68
N ILE A 113 3.95 7.22 -17.36
CA ILE A 113 2.73 7.79 -16.81
C ILE A 113 1.85 8.16 -18.02
N ALA A 114 0.98 7.26 -18.45
CA ALA A 114 -0.01 7.62 -19.46
C ALA A 114 -1.01 8.60 -18.82
N PRO A 115 -1.28 9.78 -19.41
CA PRO A 115 -2.36 10.63 -18.94
C PRO A 115 -3.67 9.86 -19.14
N ALA A 116 -4.37 9.57 -18.05
CA ALA A 116 -5.77 9.19 -18.16
C ALA A 116 -6.48 10.34 -18.89
N LEU A 117 -7.09 10.03 -20.03
CA LEU A 117 -7.82 10.97 -20.88
C LEU A 117 -8.73 11.87 -20.03
N GLN A 118 -8.59 13.18 -20.25
CA GLN A 118 -9.48 14.24 -19.76
C GLN A 118 -10.90 14.04 -20.29
#